data_AF-A0A9E2E421-F1
#
_entry.id   AF-A0A9E2E421-F1
#
_cell.length_a   1.000
_cell.length_b   1.000
_cell.length_c   1.000
_cell.angle_alpha   90.00
_cell.angle_beta   90.00
_cell.angle_gamma   90.00
#
_symmetry.space_group_name_H-M   'P 1'
#
loop_
_entity.id
_entity.type
_entity.pdbx_description
1 polymer ?
#
loop_
_entity_poly.entity_id
_entity_poly.type
_entity_poly.pdbx_seq_one_letter_code
_entity_poly.pdbx_strand_id
1 'polypeptide(L)'
;MKKERFAEIADRFSDLRVALVGDFCLDRYLEIDPALAETSIETGLEVLNVANVRSQPGGCGTILNNLSALGVGTVFPVGFAGEDGEGFELMRSLGQVGCVDLEHFFQTPERRTFSYTKPMMMEAGKSPRELNRLDFKNWSPTPESVQERTISALSTLAKRVDVMVLLEQVDEADTGVLDGGVLDAIGQIRRDNPDLLILADSRRGLGHFPSVGLKMNREEFAVLTGGSA
;
A
#
# COMPACT_ATOMS: atom_id res chain seq x y z
N MET A 1 -23.03 -15.46 13.44
CA MET A 1 -21.97 -16.41 13.82
C MET A 1 -22.00 -16.62 15.33
N LYS A 2 -21.83 -17.85 15.83
CA LYS A 2 -21.77 -18.13 17.28
C LYS A 2 -20.42 -17.68 17.86
N LYS A 3 -20.38 -17.25 19.13
CA LYS A 3 -19.18 -16.68 19.78
C LYS A 3 -18.01 -17.68 19.80
N GLU A 4 -18.32 -18.94 20.04
CA GLU A 4 -17.33 -20.03 20.11
C GLU A 4 -16.67 -20.25 18.76
N ARG A 5 -17.47 -20.24 17.68
CA ARG A 5 -16.94 -20.38 16.31
C ARG A 5 -16.07 -19.19 15.90
N PHE A 6 -16.39 -17.99 16.37
CA PHE A 6 -15.56 -16.82 16.13
C PHE A 6 -14.19 -16.97 16.79
N ALA A 7 -14.17 -17.34 18.08
CA ALA A 7 -12.91 -17.54 18.82
C ALA A 7 -12.04 -18.62 18.15
N GLU A 8 -12.63 -19.75 17.76
CA GLU A 8 -11.93 -20.83 17.05
C GLU A 8 -11.29 -20.36 15.73
N ILE A 9 -11.94 -19.45 15.00
CA ILE A 9 -11.39 -18.87 13.77
C ILE A 9 -10.27 -17.86 14.10
N ALA A 10 -10.52 -16.97 15.06
CA ALA A 10 -9.58 -15.91 15.42
C ALA A 10 -8.27 -16.46 16.03
N ASP A 11 -8.34 -17.54 16.80
CA ASP A 11 -7.19 -18.22 17.40
C ASP A 11 -6.22 -18.79 16.34
N ARG A 12 -6.66 -18.92 15.07
CA ARG A 12 -5.83 -19.40 13.97
C ARG A 12 -5.15 -18.29 13.17
N PHE A 13 -5.41 -17.02 13.47
CA PHE A 13 -4.79 -15.91 12.72
C PHE A 13 -3.28 -15.89 12.88
N SER A 14 -2.76 -16.24 14.05
CA SER A 14 -1.32 -16.32 14.32
C SER A 14 -0.60 -17.39 13.50
N ASP A 15 -1.33 -18.34 12.91
CA ASP A 15 -0.74 -19.37 12.05
C ASP A 15 -0.61 -18.93 10.59
N LEU A 16 -1.26 -17.82 10.21
CA LEU A 16 -1.34 -17.37 8.82
C LEU A 16 -0.05 -16.67 8.37
N ARG A 17 0.36 -17.02 7.16
CA ARG A 17 1.40 -16.35 6.38
C ARG A 17 0.75 -15.68 5.18
N VAL A 18 0.88 -14.36 5.08
CA VAL A 18 0.22 -13.53 4.07
C VAL A 18 1.26 -12.86 3.18
N ALA A 19 1.21 -13.08 1.87
CA ALA A 19 1.91 -12.18 0.94
C ALA A 19 1.02 -10.97 0.68
N LEU A 20 1.51 -9.77 0.97
CA LEU A 20 0.82 -8.52 0.69
C LEU A 20 1.54 -7.80 -0.44
N VAL A 21 1.00 -7.95 -1.64
CA VAL A 21 1.61 -7.56 -2.89
C VAL A 21 0.94 -6.30 -3.40
N GLY A 22 1.71 -5.27 -3.71
CA GLY A 22 1.15 -4.08 -4.33
C GLY A 22 1.77 -2.80 -3.83
N ASP A 23 1.04 -1.72 -4.02
CA ASP A 23 1.54 -0.38 -3.79
C ASP A 23 1.54 -0.03 -2.30
N PHE A 24 2.74 0.00 -1.71
CA PHE A 24 2.98 0.63 -0.42
C PHE A 24 3.27 2.10 -0.65
N CYS A 25 2.51 2.98 0.01
CA CYS A 25 2.79 4.41 -0.01
C CYS A 25 3.15 4.93 1.38
N LEU A 26 3.75 6.12 1.45
CA LEU A 26 3.96 6.85 2.69
C LEU A 26 2.87 7.93 2.84
N ASP A 27 1.99 7.77 3.83
CA ASP A 27 1.11 8.86 4.27
C ASP A 27 1.91 9.77 5.21
N ARG A 28 2.26 10.98 4.73
CA ARG A 28 3.11 11.93 5.45
C ARG A 28 2.31 13.16 5.84
N TYR A 29 1.96 13.27 7.12
CA TYR A 29 1.23 14.40 7.68
C TYR A 29 2.21 15.45 8.18
N LEU A 30 2.16 16.64 7.61
CA LEU A 30 2.95 17.79 8.03
C LEU A 30 2.07 18.67 8.90
N GLU A 31 2.21 18.57 10.21
CA GLU A 31 1.40 19.31 11.18
C GLU A 31 1.95 20.73 11.31
N ILE A 32 1.15 21.70 10.87
CA ILE A 32 1.49 23.12 10.80
C ILE A 32 0.78 23.85 11.94
N ASP A 33 1.57 24.58 12.74
CA ASP A 33 1.04 25.48 13.76
C ASP A 33 0.92 26.90 13.16
N PRO A 34 -0.31 27.42 12.93
CA PRO A 34 -0.49 28.77 12.40
C PRO A 34 0.05 29.87 13.33
N ALA A 35 0.25 29.60 14.62
CA ALA A 35 0.85 30.56 15.54
C ALA A 35 2.36 30.78 15.27
N LEU A 36 2.99 29.91 14.47
CA LEU A 36 4.39 30.00 14.06
C LEU A 36 4.55 30.58 12.65
N ALA A 37 3.52 31.21 12.08
CA ALA A 37 3.59 31.79 10.75
C ALA A 37 4.64 32.91 10.66
N GLU A 38 5.42 32.90 9.60
CA GLU A 38 6.38 33.96 9.26
C GLU A 38 6.23 34.36 7.77
N THR A 39 7.00 35.35 7.33
CA THR A 39 6.99 35.82 5.94
C THR A 39 8.35 35.52 5.31
N SER A 40 8.34 34.87 4.14
CA SER A 40 9.56 34.62 3.36
C SER A 40 10.19 35.94 2.97
N ILE A 41 11.48 36.10 3.29
CA ILE A 41 12.24 37.32 2.98
C ILE A 41 12.45 37.46 1.47
N GLU A 42 12.51 36.34 0.73
CA GLU A 42 12.77 36.28 -0.70
C GLU A 42 11.54 36.57 -1.55
N THR A 43 10.36 36.11 -1.11
CA THR A 43 9.14 36.11 -1.94
C THR A 43 8.00 36.93 -1.35
N GLY A 44 8.05 37.27 -0.06
CA GLY A 44 6.96 37.92 0.66
C GLY A 44 5.75 37.01 0.92
N LEU A 45 5.81 35.72 0.57
CA LEU A 45 4.74 34.76 0.83
C LEU A 45 4.75 34.30 2.30
N GLU A 46 3.59 33.87 2.79
CA GLU A 46 3.46 33.22 4.09
C GLU A 46 4.25 31.90 4.12
N VAL A 47 5.00 31.67 5.20
CA VAL A 47 5.69 30.42 5.47
C VAL A 47 4.87 29.59 6.45
N LEU A 48 4.56 28.37 6.03
CA LEU A 48 3.86 27.38 6.86
C LEU A 48 4.88 26.52 7.60
N ASN A 49 5.14 26.86 8.86
CA ASN A 49 6.09 26.12 9.69
C ASN A 49 5.53 24.77 10.15
N VAL A 50 6.20 23.70 9.75
CA VAL A 50 5.87 22.33 10.15
C VAL A 50 6.43 22.08 11.55
N ALA A 51 5.55 22.01 12.55
CA ALA A 51 5.91 21.79 13.94
C ALA A 51 6.10 20.30 14.28
N ASN A 52 5.43 19.41 13.53
CA ASN A 52 5.55 17.97 13.70
C ASN A 52 5.36 17.24 12.37
N VAL A 53 6.01 16.09 12.22
CA VAL A 53 5.86 15.21 11.07
C VAL A 53 5.43 13.84 11.55
N ARG A 54 4.28 13.37 11.06
CA ARG A 54 3.80 12.02 11.33
C ARG A 54 3.75 11.24 10.03
N SER A 55 4.55 10.18 9.97
CA SER A 55 4.66 9.29 8.81
C SER A 55 4.11 7.92 9.15
N GLN A 56 3.34 7.33 8.24
CA GLN A 56 2.84 5.97 8.38
C GLN A 56 2.73 5.28 7.01
N PRO A 57 2.88 3.94 6.95
CA PRO A 57 2.59 3.19 5.74
C PRO A 57 1.10 3.29 5.36
N GLY A 58 0.82 3.69 4.13
CA GLY A 58 -0.50 3.72 3.50
C GLY A 58 -0.59 2.71 2.34
N GLY A 59 -1.75 2.65 1.67
CA GLY A 59 -2.00 1.66 0.62
C GLY A 59 -1.95 0.25 1.23
N CYS A 60 -1.03 -0.59 0.74
CA CYS A 60 -0.76 -1.88 1.36
C CYS A 60 -0.40 -1.73 2.84
N GLY A 61 0.26 -0.64 3.24
CA GLY A 61 0.53 -0.34 4.64
C GLY A 61 -0.70 -0.31 5.54
N THR A 62 -1.84 0.17 5.04
CA THR A 62 -3.11 0.15 5.78
C THR A 62 -3.63 -1.27 5.99
N ILE A 63 -3.53 -2.11 4.96
CA ILE A 63 -3.91 -3.53 5.04
C ILE A 63 -3.00 -4.24 6.05
N LEU A 64 -1.69 -3.99 5.98
CA LEU A 64 -0.69 -4.54 6.89
C LEU A 64 -1.00 -4.19 8.34
N ASN A 65 -1.32 -2.93 8.64
CA ASN A 65 -1.69 -2.50 9.99
C ASN A 65 -2.91 -3.27 10.51
N ASN A 66 -3.92 -3.51 9.66
CA ASN A 66 -5.08 -4.31 10.03
C ASN A 66 -4.71 -5.78 10.28
N LEU A 67 -3.89 -6.40 9.41
CA LEU A 67 -3.42 -7.78 9.58
C LEU A 67 -2.62 -7.95 10.88
N SER A 68 -1.74 -6.98 11.17
CA SER A 68 -0.96 -6.95 12.41
C SER A 68 -1.86 -6.82 13.63
N ALA A 69 -2.85 -5.92 13.60
CA ALA A 69 -3.82 -5.74 14.69
C ALA A 69 -4.70 -6.99 14.90
N LEU A 70 -4.96 -7.77 13.84
CA LEU A 70 -5.64 -9.06 13.92
C LEU A 70 -4.74 -10.19 14.46
N GLY A 71 -3.45 -9.95 14.66
CA GLY A 71 -2.52 -10.95 15.18
C GLY A 71 -2.09 -11.99 14.15
N VAL A 72 -2.03 -11.62 12.87
CA VAL A 72 -1.48 -12.48 11.82
C VAL A 72 -0.03 -12.86 12.12
N GLY A 73 0.32 -14.14 11.90
CA GLY A 73 1.64 -14.68 12.21
C GLY A 73 2.77 -14.02 11.44
N THR A 74 2.70 -14.03 10.10
CA THR A 74 3.72 -13.39 9.25
C THR A 74 3.08 -12.72 8.05
N VAL A 75 3.49 -11.48 7.79
CA VAL A 75 3.16 -10.73 6.58
C VAL A 75 4.45 -10.50 5.80
N PHE A 76 4.43 -10.87 4.53
CA PHE A 76 5.50 -10.62 3.57
C PHE A 76 5.06 -9.48 2.63
N PRO A 77 5.44 -8.22 2.89
CA PRO A 77 5.32 -7.15 1.92
C PRO A 77 6.06 -7.50 0.63
N VAL A 78 5.39 -7.33 -0.51
CA VAL A 78 5.98 -7.48 -1.84
C VAL A 78 5.68 -6.21 -2.63
N GLY A 79 6.73 -5.50 -2.99
CA GLY A 79 6.66 -4.22 -3.65
C GLY A 79 7.98 -3.48 -3.52
N PHE A 80 7.98 -2.19 -3.80
CA PHE A 80 9.18 -1.39 -3.75
C PHE A 80 8.97 -0.03 -3.07
N ALA A 81 10.08 0.52 -2.60
CA ALA A 81 10.23 1.94 -2.29
C ALA A 81 11.35 2.53 -3.14
N GLY A 82 11.39 3.85 -3.26
CA GLY A 82 12.52 4.56 -3.84
C GLY A 82 13.74 4.56 -2.92
N GLU A 83 14.92 4.80 -3.49
CA GLU A 83 16.12 5.21 -2.75
C GLU A 83 16.06 6.72 -2.44
N ASP A 84 15.05 7.13 -1.68
CA ASP A 84 14.76 8.51 -1.31
C ASP A 84 14.39 8.63 0.18
N GLY A 85 14.19 9.88 0.65
CA GLY A 85 13.89 10.16 2.06
C GLY A 85 12.57 9.52 2.50
N GLU A 86 11.57 9.54 1.63
CA GLU A 86 10.29 8.87 1.85
C GLU A 86 10.44 7.35 1.93
N GLY A 87 11.31 6.77 1.08
CA GLY A 87 11.60 5.34 1.10
C GLY A 87 12.28 4.91 2.39
N PHE A 88 13.23 5.71 2.91
CA PHE A 88 13.83 5.46 4.21
C PHE A 88 12.78 5.40 5.34
N GLU A 89 11.86 6.36 5.39
CA GLU A 89 10.80 6.40 6.41
C GLU A 89 9.82 5.22 6.26
N LEU A 90 9.48 4.85 5.03
CA LEU A 90 8.60 3.71 4.76
C LEU A 90 9.26 2.40 5.21
N MET A 91 10.51 2.15 4.82
CA MET A 91 11.28 0.96 5.23
C MET A 91 11.39 0.87 6.76
N ARG A 92 11.71 1.99 7.41
CA ARG A 92 11.80 2.05 8.88
C ARG A 92 10.45 1.73 9.53
N SER A 93 9.37 2.29 9.03
CA SER A 93 8.02 2.10 9.59
C SER A 93 7.56 0.65 9.44
N LEU A 94 7.78 0.04 8.27
CA LEU A 94 7.44 -1.37 8.04
C LEU A 94 8.28 -2.31 8.92
N GLY A 95 9.58 -2.03 9.06
CA GLY A 95 10.50 -2.85 9.87
C GLY A 95 10.27 -2.78 11.39
N GLN A 96 9.44 -1.84 11.86
CA GLN A 96 9.03 -1.75 13.26
C GLN A 96 7.82 -2.64 13.59
N VAL A 97 7.15 -3.21 12.59
CA VAL A 97 5.98 -4.07 12.78
C VAL A 97 6.43 -5.52 13.00
N GLY A 98 6.16 -6.07 14.18
CA GLY A 98 6.74 -7.36 14.61
C GLY A 98 6.38 -8.59 13.76
N CYS A 99 5.26 -8.58 13.04
CA CYS A 99 4.85 -9.68 12.16
C CYS A 99 5.36 -9.53 10.71
N VAL A 100 6.16 -8.50 10.40
CA VAL A 100 6.59 -8.20 9.03
C VAL A 100 7.94 -8.83 8.74
N ASP A 101 8.02 -9.52 7.60
CA ASP A 101 9.27 -9.96 7.00
C ASP A 101 9.53 -9.17 5.71
N LEU A 102 10.58 -8.35 5.71
CA LEU A 102 10.95 -7.46 4.61
C LEU A 102 11.80 -8.13 3.51
N GLU A 103 12.02 -9.45 3.55
CA GLU A 103 12.82 -10.19 2.56
C GLU A 103 12.45 -9.84 1.10
N HIS A 104 11.16 -9.58 0.84
CA HIS A 104 10.60 -9.37 -0.50
C HIS A 104 10.17 -7.93 -0.79
N PHE A 105 10.49 -6.97 0.09
CA PHE A 105 10.23 -5.55 -0.12
C PHE A 105 11.56 -4.81 -0.27
N PHE A 106 11.74 -4.14 -1.40
CA PHE A 106 13.05 -3.62 -1.77
C PHE A 106 13.07 -2.14 -2.11
N GLN A 107 14.25 -1.53 -1.99
CA GLN A 107 14.50 -0.20 -2.53
C GLN A 107 15.06 -0.26 -3.95
N THR A 108 14.76 0.75 -4.76
CA THR A 108 15.30 0.93 -6.12
C THR A 108 15.50 2.41 -6.44
N PRO A 109 16.59 2.80 -7.14
CA PRO A 109 16.78 4.17 -7.59
C PRO A 109 15.93 4.51 -8.83
N GLU A 110 15.33 3.50 -9.47
CA GLU A 110 14.57 3.65 -10.72
C GLU A 110 13.14 4.17 -10.51
N ARG A 111 12.72 4.30 -9.25
CA ARG A 111 11.39 4.74 -8.84
C ARG A 111 11.48 5.67 -7.63
N ARG A 112 10.48 6.55 -7.52
CA ARG A 112 10.24 7.35 -6.31
C ARG A 112 9.29 6.60 -5.38
N THR A 113 9.47 6.75 -4.08
CA THR A 113 8.51 6.23 -3.10
C THR A 113 7.18 6.96 -3.27
N PHE A 114 6.11 6.21 -3.55
CA PHE A 114 4.77 6.78 -3.63
C PHE A 114 4.39 7.41 -2.28
N SER A 115 4.13 8.72 -2.25
CA SER A 115 3.84 9.43 -1.01
C SER A 115 2.67 10.39 -1.14
N TYR A 116 1.82 10.40 -0.11
CA TYR A 116 0.73 11.34 0.09
C TYR A 116 1.20 12.37 1.13
N THR A 117 1.72 13.52 0.72
CA THR A 117 2.12 14.57 1.67
C THR A 117 0.95 15.49 1.94
N LYS A 118 0.45 15.45 3.18
CA LYS A 118 -0.76 16.12 3.65
C LYS A 118 -0.39 17.21 4.64
N PRO A 119 -0.30 18.49 4.22
CA PRO A 119 -0.16 19.58 5.17
C PRO A 119 -1.45 19.71 6.00
N MET A 120 -1.33 19.74 7.32
CA MET A 120 -2.43 19.74 8.27
C MET A 120 -2.35 21.00 9.12
N MET A 121 -3.33 21.90 9.01
CA MET A 121 -3.44 23.05 9.89
C MET A 121 -3.95 22.62 11.27
N MET A 122 -3.15 22.88 12.30
CA MET A 122 -3.42 22.49 13.69
C MET A 122 -3.83 23.73 14.49
N GLU A 123 -5.13 24.02 14.52
CA GLU A 123 -5.68 25.15 15.27
C GLU A 123 -6.17 24.69 16.65
N ALA A 124 -5.78 25.41 17.71
CA ALA A 124 -6.19 25.08 19.07
C ALA A 124 -7.74 25.04 19.20
N GLY A 125 -8.26 23.95 19.77
CA GLY A 125 -9.69 23.76 19.97
C GLY A 125 -10.49 23.43 18.71
N LYS A 126 -9.84 23.18 17.56
CA LYS A 126 -10.48 22.77 16.31
C LYS A 126 -9.94 21.42 15.83
N SER A 127 -10.73 20.76 14.99
CA SER A 127 -10.25 19.58 14.27
C SER A 127 -9.17 19.97 13.26
N PRO A 128 -8.14 19.13 13.05
CA PRO A 128 -7.14 19.35 12.00
C PRO A 128 -7.78 19.57 10.64
N ARG A 129 -7.29 20.55 9.88
CA ARG A 129 -7.76 20.86 8.53
C ARG A 129 -6.67 20.55 7.51
N GLU A 130 -6.94 19.60 6.63
CA GLU A 130 -6.03 19.25 5.52
C GLU A 130 -6.00 20.38 4.49
N LEU A 131 -4.80 20.73 4.02
CA LEU A 131 -4.56 21.61 2.89
C LEU A 131 -4.30 20.80 1.61
N ASN A 132 -4.09 21.49 0.49
CA ASN A 132 -3.72 20.84 -0.76
C ASN A 132 -2.46 20.00 -0.59
N ARG A 133 -2.55 18.75 -1.06
CA ARG A 133 -1.50 17.75 -0.96
C ARG A 133 -0.37 17.96 -1.97
N LEU A 134 0.82 17.49 -1.60
CA LEU A 134 2.00 17.44 -2.45
C LEU A 134 2.46 15.99 -2.60
N ASP A 135 2.24 15.41 -3.77
CA ASP A 135 2.46 13.98 -3.95
C ASP A 135 3.74 13.65 -4.69
N PHE A 136 4.37 12.58 -4.23
CA PHE A 136 5.38 11.90 -5.01
C PHE A 136 4.73 10.69 -5.67
N LYS A 137 4.65 10.69 -6.99
CA LYS A 137 4.16 9.58 -7.82
C LYS A 137 5.12 9.32 -8.97
N ASN A 138 5.09 8.10 -9.47
CA ASN A 138 5.73 7.74 -10.73
C ASN A 138 4.69 7.89 -11.85
N TRP A 139 5.13 8.37 -13.02
CA TRP A 139 4.27 8.68 -14.17
C TRP A 139 4.73 7.96 -15.45
N SER A 140 5.61 6.98 -15.29
CA SER A 140 6.09 6.13 -16.38
C SER A 140 5.84 4.66 -16.04
N PRO A 141 5.76 3.77 -17.05
CA PRO A 141 5.62 2.34 -16.83
C PRO A 141 6.78 1.77 -15.99
N THR A 142 6.45 0.96 -14.97
CA THR A 142 7.39 0.32 -14.04
C THR A 142 8.47 -0.43 -14.81
N PRO A 143 9.76 -0.24 -14.49
CA PRO A 143 10.84 -0.78 -15.31
C PRO A 143 10.88 -2.30 -15.17
N GLU A 144 11.29 -2.98 -16.23
CA GLU A 144 11.36 -4.44 -16.29
C GLU A 144 12.18 -5.04 -15.16
N SER A 145 13.32 -4.41 -14.79
CA SER A 145 14.14 -4.80 -13.65
C SER A 145 13.38 -4.84 -12.32
N VAL A 146 12.45 -3.91 -12.09
CA VAL A 146 11.61 -3.84 -10.89
C VAL A 146 10.50 -4.89 -10.96
N GLN A 147 9.93 -5.10 -12.15
CA GLN A 147 8.94 -6.17 -12.40
C GLN A 147 9.54 -7.54 -12.11
N GLU A 148 10.72 -7.85 -12.67
CA GLU A 148 11.39 -9.14 -12.52
C GLU A 148 11.66 -9.49 -11.05
N ARG A 149 12.08 -8.51 -10.25
CA ARG A 149 12.27 -8.70 -8.80
C ARG A 149 10.96 -9.03 -8.10
N THR A 150 9.88 -8.34 -8.46
CA THR A 150 8.53 -8.59 -7.93
C THR A 150 8.03 -9.98 -8.33
N ILE A 151 8.20 -10.38 -9.60
CA ILE A 151 7.82 -11.69 -10.13
C ILE A 151 8.59 -12.82 -9.43
N SER A 152 9.89 -12.62 -9.18
CA SER A 152 10.73 -13.58 -8.43
C SER A 152 10.25 -13.77 -6.99
N ALA A 153 9.88 -12.68 -6.31
CA ALA A 153 9.29 -12.74 -4.97
C ALA A 153 7.95 -13.49 -4.98
N LEU A 154 7.05 -13.18 -5.92
CA LEU A 154 5.77 -13.86 -6.10
C LEU A 154 5.94 -15.37 -6.29
N SER A 155 6.86 -15.77 -7.17
CA SER A 155 7.15 -17.18 -7.49
C SER A 155 7.65 -17.96 -6.26
N THR A 156 8.43 -17.28 -5.41
CA THR A 156 8.94 -17.84 -4.15
C THR A 156 7.81 -17.97 -3.12
N LEU A 157 7.02 -16.91 -2.94
CA LEU A 157 5.98 -16.86 -1.92
C LEU A 157 4.77 -17.73 -2.24
N ALA A 158 4.47 -18.01 -3.51
CA ALA A 158 3.38 -18.91 -3.92
C ALA A 158 3.44 -20.30 -3.27
N LYS A 159 4.63 -20.74 -2.85
CA LYS A 159 4.87 -22.03 -2.18
C LYS A 159 4.95 -21.93 -0.65
N ARG A 160 5.00 -20.71 -0.10
CA ARG A 160 5.32 -20.41 1.31
C ARG A 160 4.17 -19.75 2.06
N VAL A 161 3.21 -19.13 1.39
CA VAL A 161 2.12 -18.38 2.04
C VAL A 161 0.79 -19.11 1.93
N ASP A 162 -0.11 -18.78 2.85
CA ASP A 162 -1.46 -19.36 2.88
C ASP A 162 -2.44 -18.52 2.05
N VAL A 163 -2.13 -17.23 1.86
CA VAL A 163 -2.93 -16.29 1.07
C VAL A 163 -2.05 -15.19 0.44
N MET A 164 -2.42 -14.75 -0.75
CA MET A 164 -1.90 -13.53 -1.38
C MET A 164 -2.99 -12.47 -1.43
N VAL A 165 -2.66 -11.26 -0.99
CA VAL A 165 -3.52 -10.08 -1.10
C VAL A 165 -2.83 -9.11 -2.05
N LEU A 166 -3.53 -8.71 -3.10
CA LEU A 166 -3.09 -7.80 -4.15
C LEU A 166 -3.80 -6.47 -3.96
N LEU A 167 -3.05 -5.36 -3.92
CA LEU A 167 -3.63 -4.03 -3.89
C LEU A 167 -2.98 -3.13 -4.94
N GLU A 168 -3.80 -2.64 -5.86
CA GLU A 168 -3.44 -1.56 -6.77
C GLU A 168 -3.97 -0.23 -6.24
N GLN A 169 -3.04 0.66 -5.89
CA GLN A 169 -3.31 1.97 -5.29
C GLN A 169 -3.04 3.13 -6.25
N VAL A 170 -2.17 2.94 -7.25
CA VAL A 170 -1.91 3.96 -8.26
C VAL A 170 -3.13 4.18 -9.16
N ASP A 171 -3.31 5.41 -9.64
CA ASP A 171 -4.44 5.78 -10.51
C ASP A 171 -4.12 5.57 -12.00
N GLU A 172 -2.82 5.57 -12.34
CA GLU A 172 -2.33 5.47 -13.72
C GLU A 172 -1.79 4.08 -14.03
N ALA A 173 -2.06 3.60 -15.24
CA ALA A 173 -1.68 2.26 -15.68
C ALA A 173 -0.18 2.01 -15.60
N ASP A 174 0.17 0.82 -15.12
CA ASP A 174 1.54 0.30 -15.12
C ASP A 174 2.54 1.19 -14.36
N THR A 175 2.09 2.12 -13.50
CA THR A 175 2.97 3.02 -12.74
C THR A 175 3.31 2.51 -11.33
N GLY A 176 2.65 1.43 -10.91
CA GLY A 176 2.75 0.80 -9.59
C GLY A 176 3.42 -0.56 -9.63
N VAL A 177 3.11 -1.40 -8.63
CA VAL A 177 3.65 -2.77 -8.48
C VAL A 177 2.90 -3.79 -9.32
N LEU A 178 1.58 -3.63 -9.47
CA LEU A 178 0.71 -4.58 -10.19
C LEU A 178 0.57 -4.17 -11.66
N ASP A 179 1.67 -4.25 -12.40
CA ASP A 179 1.73 -3.96 -13.83
C ASP A 179 1.65 -5.22 -14.71
N GLY A 180 1.62 -5.04 -16.03
CA GLY A 180 1.48 -6.11 -17.02
C GLY A 180 2.24 -7.41 -16.72
N GLY A 181 3.57 -7.38 -16.64
CA GLY A 181 4.38 -8.59 -16.43
C GLY A 181 4.12 -9.25 -15.07
N VAL A 182 3.84 -8.44 -14.05
CA VAL A 182 3.49 -8.92 -12.71
C VAL A 182 2.11 -9.57 -12.69
N LEU A 183 1.10 -8.98 -13.35
CA LEU A 183 -0.25 -9.53 -13.46
C LEU A 183 -0.26 -10.85 -14.25
N ASP A 184 0.53 -10.95 -15.32
CA ASP A 184 0.72 -12.20 -16.07
C ASP A 184 1.29 -13.31 -15.19
N ALA A 185 2.32 -12.98 -14.38
CA ALA A 185 2.90 -13.91 -13.42
C ALA A 185 1.90 -14.35 -12.34
N ILE A 186 1.08 -13.44 -11.81
CA ILE A 186 -0.01 -13.76 -10.88
C ILE A 186 -1.01 -14.72 -11.53
N GLY A 187 -1.38 -14.47 -12.80
CA GLY A 187 -2.24 -15.36 -13.57
C GLY A 187 -1.66 -16.76 -13.73
N GLN A 188 -0.36 -16.87 -13.96
CA GLN A 188 0.33 -18.16 -14.02
C GLN A 188 0.36 -18.85 -12.65
N ILE A 189 0.70 -18.13 -11.59
CA ILE A 189 0.68 -18.65 -10.20
C ILE A 189 -0.71 -19.19 -9.85
N ARG A 190 -1.78 -18.47 -10.23
CA ARG A 190 -3.16 -18.90 -9.98
C ARG A 190 -3.49 -20.22 -10.69
N ARG A 191 -3.02 -20.40 -11.93
CA ARG A 191 -3.21 -21.65 -12.70
C ARG A 191 -2.44 -22.81 -12.07
N ASP A 192 -1.21 -22.56 -11.65
CA ASP A 192 -0.34 -23.59 -11.08
C ASP A 192 -0.70 -23.95 -9.63
N ASN A 193 -1.38 -23.04 -8.91
CA ASN A 193 -1.75 -23.18 -7.50
C ASN A 193 -3.26 -22.88 -7.31
N PRO A 194 -4.16 -23.74 -7.81
CA PRO A 194 -5.60 -23.50 -7.79
C PRO A 194 -6.21 -23.44 -6.37
N ASP A 195 -5.50 -23.94 -5.36
CA ASP A 195 -5.92 -23.89 -3.96
C ASP A 195 -5.41 -22.65 -3.20
N LEU A 196 -4.42 -21.94 -3.75
CA LEU A 196 -3.92 -20.71 -3.15
C LEU A 196 -4.98 -19.60 -3.27
N LEU A 197 -5.41 -19.07 -2.13
CA LEU A 197 -6.31 -17.92 -2.10
C LEU A 197 -5.54 -16.68 -2.54
N ILE A 198 -6.02 -16.05 -3.61
CA ILE A 198 -5.51 -14.77 -4.10
C ILE A 198 -6.68 -13.80 -4.14
N LEU A 199 -6.57 -12.66 -3.46
CA LEU A 199 -7.58 -11.62 -3.38
C LEU A 199 -7.03 -10.31 -3.95
N ALA A 200 -7.77 -9.65 -4.82
CA ALA A 200 -7.40 -8.38 -5.44
C ALA A 200 -8.35 -7.25 -5.07
N ASP A 201 -7.78 -6.07 -4.85
CA ASP A 201 -8.46 -4.78 -4.72
C ASP A 201 -7.74 -3.75 -5.60
N SER A 202 -8.47 -2.88 -6.28
CA SER A 202 -7.91 -1.89 -7.21
C SER A 202 -8.77 -0.64 -7.28
N ARG A 203 -8.11 0.52 -7.24
CA ARG A 203 -8.74 1.82 -7.49
C ARG A 203 -9.09 2.08 -8.95
N ARG A 204 -8.46 1.35 -9.87
CA ARG A 204 -8.67 1.48 -11.32
C ARG A 204 -9.73 0.53 -11.86
N GLY A 205 -10.35 -0.25 -10.97
CA GLY A 205 -11.31 -1.29 -11.31
C GLY A 205 -10.63 -2.61 -11.65
N LEU A 206 -11.38 -3.71 -11.56
CA LEU A 206 -10.80 -5.06 -11.45
C LEU A 206 -10.81 -5.84 -12.76
N GLY A 207 -11.29 -5.25 -13.87
CA GLY A 207 -11.45 -5.95 -15.15
C GLY A 207 -10.14 -6.41 -15.80
N HIS A 208 -9.00 -5.85 -15.38
CA HIS A 208 -7.67 -6.20 -15.88
C HIS A 208 -6.94 -7.25 -15.03
N PHE A 209 -7.50 -7.63 -13.87
CA PHE A 209 -6.89 -8.66 -13.04
C PHE A 209 -7.10 -10.06 -13.63
N PRO A 210 -6.16 -10.99 -13.39
CA PRO A 210 -6.37 -12.40 -13.69
C PRO A 210 -7.56 -12.98 -12.88
N SER A 211 -7.97 -14.22 -13.18
CA SER A 211 -9.11 -14.89 -12.52
C SER A 211 -8.81 -15.30 -11.06
N VAL A 212 -8.68 -14.29 -10.20
CA VAL A 212 -8.49 -14.37 -8.76
C VAL A 212 -9.76 -13.90 -8.03
N GLY A 213 -9.79 -13.99 -6.70
CA GLY A 213 -10.89 -13.40 -5.93
C GLY A 213 -10.84 -11.87 -6.03
N LEU A 214 -11.96 -11.25 -6.38
CA LEU A 214 -12.05 -9.80 -6.56
C LEU A 214 -12.85 -9.19 -5.41
N LYS A 215 -12.21 -8.36 -4.60
CA LYS A 215 -12.90 -7.57 -3.56
C LYS A 215 -13.33 -6.25 -4.18
N MET A 216 -14.61 -5.95 -4.07
CA MET A 216 -15.17 -4.71 -4.58
C MET A 216 -16.36 -4.25 -3.75
N ASN A 217 -16.59 -2.96 -3.73
CA ASN A 217 -17.79 -2.34 -3.17
C ASN A 217 -18.95 -2.41 -4.18
N ARG A 218 -20.13 -1.91 -3.80
CA ARG A 218 -21.33 -1.96 -4.65
C ARG A 218 -21.17 -1.17 -5.96
N GLU A 219 -20.59 0.01 -5.90
CA GLU A 219 -20.39 0.90 -7.06
C GLU A 219 -19.37 0.28 -8.02
N GLU A 220 -18.26 -0.22 -7.48
CA GLU A 220 -17.24 -0.96 -8.25
C GLU A 220 -17.84 -2.19 -8.96
N PHE A 221 -18.71 -2.95 -8.28
CA PHE A 221 -19.41 -4.09 -8.90
C PHE A 221 -20.40 -3.67 -9.99
N ALA A 222 -21.12 -2.57 -9.78
CA ALA A 222 -22.03 -2.03 -10.79
C ALA A 222 -21.26 -1.65 -12.06
N VAL A 223 -20.14 -0.93 -11.92
CA VAL A 223 -19.27 -0.56 -13.04
C VAL A 223 -18.73 -1.80 -13.75
N LEU A 224 -18.22 -2.79 -13.00
CA LEU A 224 -17.66 -4.02 -13.58
C LEU A 224 -18.68 -4.84 -14.38
N THR A 225 -19.96 -4.79 -13.99
CA THR A 225 -21.05 -5.53 -14.66
C THR A 225 -21.78 -4.71 -15.73
N GLY A 226 -21.28 -3.51 -16.06
CA GLY A 226 -21.85 -2.63 -17.08
C GLY A 226 -23.07 -1.82 -16.62
N GLY A 227 -23.31 -1.74 -15.31
CA GLY A 227 -24.28 -0.83 -14.70
C GLY A 227 -23.72 0.60 -14.54
N SER A 228 -24.62 1.55 -14.30
CA SER A 228 -24.23 2.91 -13.90
C SER A 228 -23.87 2.95 -12.41
N ALA A 229 -22.77 3.64 -12.08
CA ALA A 229 -22.35 3.92 -10.71
C ALA A 229 -23.34 4.86 -10.00
#